data_AF-A0A9Q1CUL4-F1
#
_entry.id   AF-A0A9Q1CUL4-F1
#
_cell.length_a   1.000
_cell.length_b   1.000
_cell.length_c   1.000
_cell.angle_alpha   90.00
_cell.angle_beta   90.00
_cell.angle_gamma   90.00
#
_symmetry.space_group_name_H-M   'P 1'
#
loop_
_entity.id
_entity.type
_entity.pdbx_description
1 polymer ?
#
loop_
_entity_poly.entity_id
_entity_poly.type
_entity_poly.pdbx_seq_one_letter_code
_entity_poly.pdbx_strand_id
1 'polypeptide(L)'
;MARYIVKVQPRPTDRVYIKFSDSQEKQYLIQGDTTIELSETPKEITVRQERTWRRIFRSWRCMYVTITSLDSEKELYFPVFRGIDSAGLTIKEDSAKLPHDDTSEERKESLSKNRKFQETIHQHEK
;
A
#
# COMPACT_ATOMS: atom_id res chain seq x y z
N MET A 1 3.36 -23.51 3.42
CA MET A 1 4.21 -22.31 3.34
C MET A 1 4.62 -22.17 1.89
N ALA A 2 4.36 -21.00 1.30
CA ALA A 2 4.69 -20.69 -0.09
C ALA A 2 5.63 -19.48 -0.13
N ARG A 3 6.50 -19.44 -1.15
CA ARG A 3 7.46 -18.36 -1.33
C ARG A 3 6.93 -17.32 -2.31
N TYR A 4 7.16 -16.06 -1.97
CA TYR A 4 6.71 -14.92 -2.77
C TYR A 4 7.84 -13.92 -2.97
N ILE A 5 7.89 -13.31 -4.15
CA ILE A 5 8.72 -12.13 -4.42
C ILE A 5 7.83 -10.90 -4.34
N VAL A 6 8.22 -9.94 -3.50
CA VAL A 6 7.54 -8.65 -3.36
C VAL A 6 8.35 -7.59 -4.09
N LYS A 7 7.67 -6.82 -4.94
CA LYS A 7 8.23 -5.66 -5.64
C LYS A 7 7.38 -4.43 -5.39
N VAL A 8 8.02 -3.27 -5.32
CA VAL A 8 7.32 -2.00 -5.14
C VAL A 8 7.84 -0.96 -6.10
N GLN A 9 6.90 -0.25 -6.76
CA GLN A 9 7.20 0.74 -7.77
C GLN A 9 6.75 2.14 -7.33
N PRO A 10 7.57 3.19 -7.51
CA PRO A 10 9.01 3.15 -7.81
C PRO A 10 9.79 2.61 -6.59
N ARG A 11 11.00 2.07 -6.78
CA ARG A 11 11.80 1.54 -5.66
C ARG A 11 11.89 2.54 -4.49
N PRO A 12 11.64 2.11 -3.24
CA PRO A 12 11.65 3.03 -2.11
C PRO A 12 13.04 3.60 -1.85
N THR A 13 13.09 4.90 -1.56
CA THR A 13 14.33 5.63 -1.20
C THR A 13 14.70 5.50 0.28
N ASP A 14 13.73 5.07 1.09
CA ASP A 14 13.85 4.88 2.53
C ASP A 14 13.40 3.46 2.90
N ARG A 15 13.55 3.09 4.17
CA ARG A 15 13.09 1.79 4.67
C ARG A 15 11.57 1.75 4.67
N VAL A 16 11.02 0.77 3.95
CA VAL A 16 9.58 0.52 3.85
C VAL A 16 9.28 -0.86 4.39
N TYR A 17 8.25 -0.95 5.22
CA TYR A 17 7.76 -2.19 5.80
C TYR A 17 6.40 -2.54 5.20
N ILE A 18 6.22 -3.80 4.86
CA ILE A 18 4.92 -4.35 4.44
C ILE A 18 4.47 -5.41 5.44
N LYS A 19 3.24 -5.25 5.94
CA LYS A 19 2.51 -6.25 6.72
C LYS A 19 1.48 -6.91 5.81
N PHE A 20 1.31 -8.22 5.92
CA PHE A 20 0.33 -9.01 5.16
C PHE A 20 -0.80 -9.47 6.07
N SER A 21 -2.02 -9.59 5.55
CA SER A 21 -3.22 -9.95 6.32
C SER A 21 -3.08 -11.25 7.12
N ASP A 22 -2.43 -12.26 6.55
CA ASP A 22 -2.32 -13.60 7.15
C ASP A 22 -1.03 -13.79 7.97
N SER A 23 -0.18 -12.75 8.02
CA SER A 23 1.04 -12.76 8.80
C SER A 23 0.70 -12.41 10.25
N GLN A 24 1.05 -13.31 11.20
CA GLN A 24 1.02 -13.09 12.65
C GLN A 24 1.92 -11.90 13.05
N GLU A 25 1.50 -10.69 12.71
CA GLU A 25 2.13 -9.40 12.96
C GLU A 25 3.52 -9.17 12.35
N LYS A 26 4.11 -10.13 11.65
CA LYS A 26 5.43 -9.98 11.03
C LYS A 26 5.38 -8.94 9.91
N GLN A 27 6.24 -7.93 10.05
CA GLN A 27 6.49 -6.89 9.05
C GLN A 27 7.76 -7.24 8.27
N TYR A 28 7.74 -6.99 6.97
CA TYR A 28 8.86 -7.30 6.08
C TYR A 28 9.48 -6.00 5.58
N LEU A 29 10.78 -5.82 5.82
CA LEU A 29 11.54 -4.71 5.26
C LEU A 29 11.78 -4.96 3.77
N ILE A 30 11.30 -4.04 2.92
CA ILE A 30 11.41 -4.15 1.47
C ILE A 30 12.55 -3.27 0.97
N GLN A 31 13.56 -3.90 0.35
CA GLN A 31 14.74 -3.22 -0.20
C GLN A 31 14.93 -3.57 -1.69
N GLY A 32 13.92 -3.29 -2.51
CA GLY A 32 13.84 -3.78 -3.89
C GLY A 32 13.12 -5.12 -3.93
N ASP A 33 13.54 -6.01 -4.84
CA ASP A 33 12.95 -7.33 -5.00
C ASP A 33 13.25 -8.17 -3.75
N THR A 34 12.23 -8.40 -2.93
CA THR A 34 12.36 -9.02 -1.61
C THR A 34 11.60 -10.34 -1.56
N THR A 35 12.28 -11.44 -1.29
CA THR A 35 11.64 -12.76 -1.15
C THR A 35 11.13 -12.95 0.28
N ILE A 36 9.88 -13.39 0.42
CA ILE A 36 9.23 -13.66 1.69
C ILE A 36 8.54 -15.03 1.68
N GLU A 37 8.27 -15.56 2.86
CA GLU A 37 7.54 -16.82 3.05
C GLU A 37 6.24 -16.53 3.77
N LEU A 38 5.11 -16.92 3.17
CA LEU A 38 3.78 -16.75 3.74
C LEU A 38 3.08 -18.12 3.84
N SER A 39 2.23 -18.29 4.85
CA SER A 39 1.41 -19.49 5.01
C SER A 39 0.30 -19.55 3.97
N GLU A 40 -0.30 -18.40 3.67
CA GLU A 40 -1.47 -18.23 2.81
C GLU A 40 -1.25 -17.09 1.80
N THR A 41 -2.11 -17.04 0.78
CA THR A 41 -2.09 -16.01 -0.26
C THR A 41 -2.63 -14.70 0.31
N PRO A 42 -1.83 -13.63 0.36
CA PRO A 42 -2.24 -12.39 1.03
C PRO A 42 -3.32 -11.66 0.23
N LYS A 43 -4.44 -11.35 0.88
CA LYS A 43 -5.56 -10.57 0.29
C LYS A 43 -5.44 -9.08 0.55
N GLU A 44 -4.67 -8.69 1.55
CA GLU A 44 -4.52 -7.30 1.95
C GLU A 44 -3.10 -7.06 2.46
N ILE A 45 -2.59 -5.87 2.16
CA ILE A 45 -1.26 -5.41 2.56
C ILE A 45 -1.34 -4.07 3.26
N THR A 46 -0.51 -3.85 4.27
CA THR A 46 -0.29 -2.53 4.87
C THR A 46 1.14 -2.10 4.58
N VAL A 47 1.30 -1.00 3.86
CA VAL A 47 2.60 -0.43 3.47
C VAL A 47 2.90 0.76 4.37
N ARG A 48 4.10 0.80 4.97
CA ARG A 48 4.50 1.87 5.89
C ARG A 48 5.96 2.28 5.67
N GLN A 49 6.23 3.57 5.73
CA GLN A 49 7.61 4.09 5.69
C GLN A 49 8.16 4.31 7.11
N GLU A 50 9.43 3.97 7.34
CA GLU A 50 10.10 4.22 8.61
C GLU A 50 10.30 5.72 8.85
N ARG A 51 9.96 6.21 10.05
CA ARG A 51 10.33 7.58 10.44
C ARG A 51 11.78 7.59 10.87
N THR A 52 12.64 8.21 10.05
CA THR A 52 13.93 8.69 10.53
C THR A 52 13.76 10.12 11.07
N TRP A 53 14.38 10.44 12.21
CA TRP A 53 14.31 11.78 12.84
C TRP A 53 14.61 12.93 11.86
N ARG A 54 15.45 12.68 10.84
CA ARG A 54 15.83 13.66 9.81
C ARG A 54 14.81 13.83 8.66
N ARG A 55 13.75 13.02 8.58
CA ARG A 55 12.85 12.93 7.42
C ARG A 55 11.36 12.82 7.79
N ILE A 56 10.97 13.34 8.96
CA ILE A 56 9.64 13.15 9.57
C ILE A 56 8.46 13.53 8.64
N PHE A 57 8.64 14.48 7.72
CA PHE A 57 7.60 14.97 6.81
C PHE A 57 7.75 14.50 5.36
N ARG A 58 8.65 13.56 5.05
CA ARG A 58 8.77 13.03 3.69
C ARG A 58 7.83 11.85 3.51
N SER A 59 6.90 11.97 2.56
CA SER A 59 6.17 10.85 1.99
C SER A 59 6.87 10.36 0.73
N TRP A 60 6.88 9.04 0.53
CA TRP A 60 7.32 8.44 -0.72
C TRP A 60 6.10 8.05 -1.56
N ARG A 61 6.07 8.50 -2.82
CA ARG A 61 4.97 8.19 -3.73
C ARG A 61 5.09 6.75 -4.23
N CYS A 62 4.23 5.88 -3.74
CA CYS A 62 4.11 4.50 -4.19
C CYS A 62 3.02 4.40 -5.27
N MET A 63 3.34 3.77 -6.39
CA MET A 63 2.39 3.51 -7.49
C MET A 63 1.68 2.18 -7.26
N TYR A 64 2.42 1.09 -7.07
CA TYR A 64 1.84 -0.24 -6.85
C TYR A 64 2.84 -1.17 -6.18
N VAL A 65 2.31 -2.22 -5.56
CA VAL A 65 3.05 -3.36 -5.03
C VAL A 65 2.64 -4.60 -5.82
N THR A 66 3.60 -5.41 -6.26
CA THR A 66 3.32 -6.72 -6.84
C THR A 66 3.89 -7.83 -5.97
N ILE A 67 3.17 -8.94 -5.92
CA ILE A 67 3.56 -10.13 -5.16
C ILE A 67 3.46 -11.32 -6.11
N THR A 68 4.59 -11.91 -6.46
CA THR A 68 4.64 -13.06 -7.36
C THR A 68 4.92 -14.31 -6.56
N SER A 69 4.03 -15.30 -6.62
CA SER A 69 4.28 -16.63 -6.05
C SER A 69 5.34 -17.35 -6.86
N LEU A 70 6.38 -17.84 -6.20
CA LEU A 70 7.43 -18.65 -6.85
C LEU A 70 6.95 -20.07 -7.17
N ASP A 71 5.98 -20.57 -6.42
CA ASP A 71 5.50 -21.95 -6.53
C ASP A 71 4.37 -22.09 -7.57
N SER A 72 3.58 -21.04 -7.78
CA SER A 72 2.41 -21.06 -8.68
C SER A 72 2.49 -20.07 -9.84
N GLU A 73 3.55 -19.26 -9.90
CA GLU A 73 3.75 -18.14 -10.85
C GLU A 73 2.59 -17.11 -10.87
N LYS A 74 1.64 -17.20 -9.93
CA LYS A 74 0.54 -16.25 -9.82
C LYS A 74 1.07 -14.92 -9.29
N GLU A 75 0.79 -13.85 -10.03
CA GLU A 75 1.08 -12.47 -9.62
C GLU A 75 -0.19 -11.81 -9.04
N LEU A 76 -0.04 -11.23 -7.86
CA LEU A 76 -1.05 -10.42 -7.18
C LEU A 76 -0.66 -8.95 -7.32
N TYR A 77 -1.64 -8.11 -7.63
CA TYR A 77 -1.42 -6.69 -7.93
C TYR A 77 -2.16 -5.78 -6.93
N PHE A 78 -1.43 -4.88 -6.29
CA PHE A 78 -1.94 -3.95 -5.29
C PHE A 78 -1.71 -2.49 -5.74
N PRO A 79 -2.70 -1.83 -6.37
CA PRO A 79 -2.57 -0.44 -6.79
C PRO A 79 -2.59 0.52 -5.59
N VAL A 80 -1.65 1.47 -5.56
CA VAL A 80 -1.49 2.43 -4.46
C VAL A 80 -1.71 3.87 -4.93
N PHE A 81 -0.90 4.32 -5.90
CA PHE A 81 -0.90 5.66 -6.50
C PHE A 81 -0.99 6.84 -5.52
N ARG A 82 -0.44 6.70 -4.31
CA ARG A 82 -0.54 7.67 -3.20
C ARG A 82 0.80 7.83 -2.48
N GLY A 83 0.93 8.92 -1.73
CA GLY A 83 2.05 9.10 -0.80
C GLY A 83 1.92 8.13 0.37
N ILE A 84 2.95 7.33 0.59
CA ILE A 84 3.11 6.50 1.78
C ILE A 84 3.94 7.28 2.78
N ASP A 85 3.46 7.30 4.01
CA ASP A 85 4.16 7.89 5.13
C ASP A 85 4.26 6.88 6.27
N SER A 86 4.56 7.41 7.44
CA SER A 86 4.66 6.67 8.69
C SER A 86 3.36 6.20 9.32
N ALA A 87 2.21 6.76 8.94
CA ALA A 87 0.90 6.28 9.41
C ALA A 87 0.58 4.94 8.73
N GLY A 88 1.09 4.76 7.51
CA GLY A 88 0.90 3.57 6.72
C GLY A 88 -0.44 3.59 5.98
N LEU A 89 -0.52 2.77 4.92
CA LEU A 89 -1.71 2.65 4.08
C LEU A 89 -2.01 1.18 3.87
N THR A 90 -3.26 0.79 4.10
CA THR A 90 -3.74 -0.55 3.84
C THR A 90 -4.41 -0.61 2.46
N ILE A 91 -4.05 -1.62 1.67
CA ILE A 91 -4.53 -1.85 0.30
C ILE A 91 -4.98 -3.31 0.18
N LYS A 92 -6.20 -3.51 -0.33
CA LYS A 92 -6.75 -4.83 -0.66
C LYS A 92 -6.35 -5.23 -2.09
N GLU A 93 -6.11 -6.52 -2.29
CA GLU A 93 -6.02 -7.14 -3.60
C GLU A 93 -7.35 -6.88 -4.35
N ASP A 94 -7.29 -6.53 -5.64
CA ASP A 94 -8.46 -6.08 -6.42
C ASP A 94 -9.18 -4.82 -5.89
N SER A 95 -8.46 -3.91 -5.23
CA SER A 95 -9.03 -2.62 -4.78
C SER A 95 -9.45 -1.67 -5.91
N ALA A 96 -9.03 -1.93 -7.16
CA ALA A 96 -9.46 -1.16 -8.32
C ALA A 96 -10.85 -1.62 -8.82
N LYS A 97 -11.88 -1.35 -8.03
CA LYS A 97 -13.28 -1.59 -8.39
C LYS A 97 -13.97 -0.30 -8.80
N LEU A 98 -14.83 -0.40 -9.82
CA LEU A 98 -15.71 0.71 -10.21
C LEU A 98 -16.64 1.06 -9.05
N PRO A 99 -17.17 2.30 -8.98
CA PRO A 99 -18.08 2.71 -7.91
C PRO A 99 -19.31 1.82 -7.73
N HIS A 100 -19.74 1.11 -8.78
CA HIS A 100 -20.86 0.17 -8.71
C HIS A 100 -20.46 -1.20 -8.14
N ASP A 101 -19.18 -1.56 -8.22
CA ASP A 101 -18.63 -2.85 -7.76
C ASP A 101 -18.03 -2.78 -6.35
N ASP A 102 -17.86 -1.56 -5.81
CA ASP A 102 -17.36 -1.29 -4.46
C ASP A 102 -18.16 -0.17 -3.79
N THR A 103 -19.19 -0.57 -3.06
CA THR A 103 -20.10 0.30 -2.30
C THR A 103 -19.68 0.44 -0.83
N SER A 104 -18.44 0.09 -0.49
CA SER A 104 -17.93 0.10 0.88
C SER A 104 -18.00 1.48 1.55
N GLU A 105 -18.23 1.49 2.86
CA GLU A 105 -18.22 2.72 3.66
C GLU A 105 -16.84 3.38 3.66
N GLU A 106 -15.76 2.59 3.61
CA GLU A 106 -14.37 3.07 3.46
C GLU A 106 -14.20 3.94 2.21
N ARG A 107 -14.78 3.52 1.07
CA ARG A 107 -14.75 4.30 -0.18
C ARG A 107 -15.52 5.61 -0.05
N LYS A 108 -16.72 5.59 0.54
CA LYS A 108 -17.55 6.78 0.75
C LYS A 108 -16.83 7.80 1.65
N GLU A 109 -16.23 7.33 2.74
CA GLU A 109 -15.48 8.18 3.65
C GLU A 109 -14.27 8.81 2.95
N SER A 110 -13.50 8.02 2.19
CA SER A 110 -12.36 8.53 1.41
C SER A 110 -12.76 9.59 0.39
N LEU A 111 -13.87 9.40 -0.32
CA LEU A 111 -14.39 10.39 -1.28
C LEU A 111 -14.84 11.68 -0.57
N SER A 112 -15.48 11.56 0.60
CA SER A 112 -15.91 12.71 1.39
C SER A 112 -14.74 13.55 1.89
N LYS A 113 -13.65 12.91 2.34
CA LYS A 113 -12.42 13.58 2.78
C LYS A 113 -11.75 14.32 1.63
N ASN A 114 -11.65 13.67 0.46
CA ASN A 114 -11.08 14.31 -0.74
C ASN A 114 -11.90 15.53 -1.19
N ARG A 115 -13.23 15.43 -1.16
CA ARG A 115 -14.11 16.55 -1.51
C ARG A 115 -13.90 17.75 -0.59
N LYS A 116 -13.89 17.54 0.72
CA LYS A 116 -13.62 18.60 1.71
C LYS A 116 -12.25 19.26 1.48
N PHE A 117 -11.24 18.46 1.15
CA PHE A 117 -9.90 18.96 0.87
C PHE A 117 -9.86 19.87 -0.38
N GLN A 118 -10.52 19.46 -1.47
CA GLN A 118 -10.62 20.27 -2.70
C GLN A 118 -11.37 21.59 -2.47
N GLU A 119 -12.47 21.55 -1.72
CA GLU A 119 -13.24 22.74 -1.34
C GLU A 119 -12.38 23.72 -0.51
N THR A 120 -11.53 23.19 0.37
CA THR A 120 -10.61 24.00 1.21
C THR A 120 -9.51 24.66 0.38
N ILE A 121 -8.91 23.95 -0.59
CA ILE A 121 -7.91 24.54 -1.50
C ILE A 121 -8.55 25.68 -2.32
N HIS A 122 -9.73 25.45 -2.89
CA HIS A 122 -10.40 26.43 -3.73
C HIS A 122 -10.77 27.73 -2.99
N GLN A 123 -11.00 27.66 -1.68
CA GLN A 123 -11.22 28.83 -0.83
C GLN A 123 -9.94 29.63 -0.55
N HIS A 124 -8.77 28.98 -0.52
CA HIS A 124 -7.48 29.63 -0.27
C HIS A 124 -6.85 30.27 -1.53
N GLU A 125 -7.33 29.92 -2.72
CA GLU A 125 -6.90 30.50 -4.00
C GLU A 125 -7.70 31.74 -4.42
N LYS A 126 -8.74 32.14 -3.66
CA LYS A 126 -9.52 33.37 -3.86
C LYS A 126 -9.11 34.45 -2.86
#